data_AF-A0A2V8PQL0-F1
#
_entry.id   AF-A0A2V8PQL0-F1
#
_cell.length_a   1.000
_cell.length_b   1.000
_cell.length_c   1.000
_cell.angle_alpha   90.00
_cell.angle_beta   90.00
_cell.angle_gamma   90.00
#
_symmetry.space_group_name_H-M   'P 1'
#
loop_
_entity.id
_entity.type
_entity.pdbx_description
1 polymer ?
#
loop_
_entity_poly.entity_id
_entity_poly.type
_entity_poly.pdbx_seq_one_letter_code
_entity_poly.pdbx_strand_id
1 'polypeptide(L)'
;MIRSANFIDACQERWGADRARDPNWHSYVASLRDNLFRGQLHPDTEIEFRSGDGSEIQPARTRPAKMRALASSSALAVNFFDAWRDVDKRALTHGLRLNSPIAQLSFEFKTDGYPVKPRSPNLDLMLLLADGQRVAVESKFSEPYRSTEGFGALSARYFPPNERLWAEARLVAAQRIADRLRPDWLHLDVPQLLKHLLGLASDPSKPGTLVYLWFDTGKPDAGVHRQEIERFKAEIATDPVTFRTATYQEVFRAISESEEPVLGWHSYMDRRYFVTA
;
A
#
# COMPACT_ATOMS: atom_id res chain seq x y z
N MET A 1 20.40 15.35 10.96
CA MET A 1 20.01 13.98 10.55
C MET A 1 18.92 14.10 9.50
N ILE A 2 19.08 13.49 8.32
CA ILE A 2 18.12 13.62 7.20
C ILE A 2 16.87 12.80 7.53
N ARG A 3 15.68 13.43 7.47
CA ARG A 3 14.37 12.76 7.60
C ARG A 3 14.06 11.90 6.37
N SER A 4 13.30 10.83 6.54
CA SER A 4 12.89 9.92 5.47
C SER A 4 12.18 10.64 4.32
N ALA A 5 11.28 11.58 4.60
CA ALA A 5 10.58 12.34 3.56
C ALA A 5 11.55 13.12 2.66
N ASN A 6 12.51 13.84 3.26
CA ASN A 6 13.51 14.61 2.51
C ASN A 6 14.43 13.69 1.68
N PHE A 7 14.76 12.52 2.22
CA PHE A 7 15.54 11.51 1.50
C PHE A 7 14.80 11.00 0.27
N ILE A 8 13.52 10.65 0.41
CA ILE A 8 12.67 10.22 -0.69
C ILE A 8 12.55 11.33 -1.74
N ASP A 9 12.26 12.56 -1.31
CA ASP A 9 12.12 13.70 -2.22
C ASP A 9 13.40 13.94 -3.03
N ALA A 10 14.56 13.93 -2.38
CA ALA A 10 15.85 14.08 -3.08
C ALA A 10 16.10 12.95 -4.11
N CYS A 11 15.77 11.70 -3.76
CA CYS A 11 15.93 10.58 -4.68
C CYS A 11 14.97 10.68 -5.88
N GLN A 12 13.70 11.03 -5.64
CA GLN A 12 12.71 11.14 -6.69
C GLN A 12 12.91 12.39 -7.58
N GLU A 13 13.43 13.49 -7.02
CA GLU A 13 13.84 14.65 -7.82
C GLU A 13 15.01 14.30 -8.74
N ARG A 14 16.04 13.61 -8.23
CA ARG A 14 17.16 13.13 -9.05
C ARG A 14 16.69 12.20 -10.17
N TRP A 15 15.82 11.23 -9.86
CA TRP A 15 15.26 10.33 -10.86
C TRP A 15 14.41 11.07 -11.90
N GLY A 16 13.69 12.11 -11.48
CA GLY A 16 12.79 12.87 -12.33
C GLY A 16 13.41 14.04 -13.09
N ALA A 17 14.72 14.28 -12.98
CA ALA A 17 15.37 15.48 -13.51
C ALA A 17 15.29 15.63 -15.04
N ASP A 18 15.17 14.51 -15.76
CA ASP A 18 15.04 14.44 -17.22
C ASP A 18 13.57 14.38 -17.69
N ARG A 19 12.60 14.45 -16.78
CA ARG A 19 11.17 14.31 -17.08
C ARG A 19 10.46 15.65 -17.08
N ALA A 20 9.53 15.80 -18.01
CA ALA A 20 8.64 16.96 -18.03
C ALA A 20 7.83 17.03 -16.71
N ARG A 21 7.78 18.21 -16.11
CA ARG A 21 7.01 18.50 -14.88
C ARG A 21 5.65 19.10 -15.20
N ASP A 22 4.71 18.95 -14.27
CA ASP A 22 3.48 19.74 -14.31
C ASP A 22 3.83 21.22 -14.10
N PRO A 23 3.32 22.14 -14.93
CA PRO A 23 3.67 23.56 -14.87
C PRO A 23 3.26 24.24 -13.56
N ASN A 24 2.23 23.72 -12.88
CA ASN A 24 1.72 24.29 -11.63
C ASN A 24 2.13 23.45 -10.40
N TRP A 25 2.60 22.22 -10.60
CA TRP A 25 2.89 21.27 -9.54
C TRP A 25 4.24 20.58 -9.76
N HIS A 26 5.34 21.25 -9.37
CA HIS A 26 6.70 20.79 -9.65
C HIS A 26 7.05 19.38 -9.14
N SER A 27 6.43 18.92 -8.05
CA SER A 27 6.59 17.56 -7.52
C SER A 27 5.78 16.49 -8.29
N TYR A 28 5.18 16.88 -9.42
CA TYR A 28 4.40 16.01 -10.30
C TYR A 28 5.02 16.02 -11.70
N VAL A 29 5.01 14.86 -12.35
CA VAL A 29 5.33 14.77 -13.78
C VAL A 29 4.17 15.27 -14.66
N ALA A 30 4.48 15.69 -15.88
CA ALA A 30 3.52 16.27 -16.82
C ALA A 30 2.40 15.27 -17.22
N SER A 31 2.74 14.00 -17.38
CA SER A 31 1.76 12.96 -17.70
C SER A 31 1.92 11.72 -16.83
N LEU A 32 0.87 10.89 -16.75
CA LEU A 32 0.94 9.62 -16.04
C LEU A 32 2.01 8.71 -16.62
N ARG A 33 2.13 8.69 -17.96
CA ARG A 33 3.14 7.91 -18.71
C ARG A 33 4.56 8.15 -18.22
N ASP A 34 4.89 9.39 -17.88
CA ASP A 34 6.24 9.77 -17.42
C ASP A 34 6.55 9.18 -16.03
N ASN A 35 5.52 8.78 -15.27
CA ASN A 35 5.65 8.17 -13.96
C ASN A 35 5.50 6.64 -13.95
N LEU A 36 5.37 5.99 -15.11
CA LEU A 36 5.13 4.54 -15.18
C LEU A 36 6.29 3.82 -15.87
N PHE A 37 6.66 2.64 -15.35
CA PHE A 37 7.71 1.78 -15.92
C PHE A 37 7.40 1.42 -17.37
N ARG A 38 6.20 0.89 -17.63
CA ARG A 38 5.76 0.51 -18.98
C ARG A 38 5.26 1.70 -19.81
N GLY A 39 5.26 2.91 -19.24
CA GLY A 39 4.65 4.11 -19.84
C GLY A 39 3.12 4.08 -19.92
N GLN A 40 2.48 3.00 -19.50
CA GLN A 40 1.04 2.80 -19.46
C GLN A 40 0.69 1.76 -18.39
N LEU A 41 -0.57 1.77 -17.95
CA LEU A 41 -1.13 0.73 -17.10
C LEU A 41 -1.52 -0.48 -17.95
N HIS A 42 -1.54 -1.67 -17.35
CA HIS A 42 -2.32 -2.77 -17.91
C HIS A 42 -3.81 -2.37 -18.01
N PRO A 43 -4.55 -2.79 -19.07
CA PRO A 43 -5.96 -2.44 -19.23
C PRO A 43 -6.84 -2.73 -18.00
N ASP A 44 -6.70 -3.91 -17.40
CA ASP A 44 -7.45 -4.27 -16.19
C ASP A 44 -7.09 -3.38 -15.00
N THR A 45 -5.80 -3.06 -14.82
CA THR A 45 -5.32 -2.15 -13.78
C THR A 45 -5.91 -0.76 -13.98
N GLU A 46 -6.00 -0.27 -15.23
CA GLU A 46 -6.66 0.99 -15.52
C GLU A 46 -8.15 0.98 -15.15
N ILE A 47 -8.87 -0.09 -15.50
CA ILE A 47 -10.29 -0.26 -15.13
C ILE A 47 -10.46 -0.25 -13.61
N GLU A 48 -9.63 -0.99 -12.89
CA GLU A 48 -9.62 -1.07 -11.42
C GLU A 48 -9.44 0.33 -10.80
N PHE A 49 -8.43 1.10 -11.23
CA PHE A 49 -8.22 2.47 -10.75
C PHE A 49 -9.34 3.45 -11.14
N ARG A 50 -9.99 3.27 -12.31
CA ARG A 50 -11.15 4.09 -12.70
C ARG A 50 -12.38 3.79 -11.83
N SER A 51 -12.49 2.56 -11.34
CA SER A 51 -13.58 2.10 -10.46
C SER A 51 -13.32 2.38 -8.97
N GLY A 52 -12.08 2.71 -8.61
CA GLY A 52 -11.66 3.11 -7.28
C GLY A 52 -12.32 4.42 -6.82
N ASP A 53 -12.30 4.65 -5.51
CA ASP A 53 -12.96 5.83 -4.91
C ASP A 53 -12.02 7.04 -4.80
N GLY A 54 -10.76 6.87 -5.19
CA GLY A 54 -9.75 7.91 -5.14
C GLY A 54 -9.61 8.69 -6.45
N SER A 55 -8.52 9.46 -6.54
CA SER A 55 -8.20 10.30 -7.71
C SER A 55 -6.79 9.95 -8.19
N GLU A 56 -6.51 8.66 -8.26
CA GLU A 56 -5.18 8.10 -8.49
C GLU A 56 -4.72 8.39 -9.92
N ILE A 57 -5.59 8.16 -10.91
CA ILE A 57 -5.28 8.33 -12.34
C ILE A 57 -6.05 9.49 -13.00
N GLN A 58 -7.11 9.98 -12.37
CA GLN A 58 -7.85 11.16 -12.83
C GLN A 58 -7.51 12.37 -11.96
N PRO A 59 -7.35 13.57 -12.55
CA PRO A 59 -7.13 14.77 -11.77
C PRO A 59 -8.36 15.09 -10.91
N ALA A 60 -8.12 15.52 -9.67
CA ALA A 60 -9.15 16.15 -8.87
C ALA A 60 -9.39 17.58 -9.36
N ARG A 61 -10.49 18.20 -8.94
CA ARG A 61 -10.85 19.58 -9.34
C ARG A 61 -9.73 20.60 -9.10
N THR A 62 -8.90 20.39 -8.10
CA THR A 62 -7.87 21.33 -7.65
C THR A 62 -6.45 20.78 -7.67
N ARG A 63 -6.24 19.51 -8.06
CA ARG A 63 -4.93 18.84 -8.00
C ARG A 63 -4.77 17.83 -9.13
N PRO A 64 -3.55 17.64 -9.66
CA PRO A 64 -3.26 16.55 -10.59
C PRO A 64 -3.59 15.18 -9.99
N ALA A 65 -3.69 14.17 -10.85
CA ALA A 65 -3.87 12.78 -10.43
C ALA A 65 -2.76 12.36 -9.47
N LYS A 66 -3.08 11.67 -8.36
CA LYS A 66 -2.10 11.35 -7.32
C LYS A 66 -0.93 10.51 -7.84
N MET A 67 -1.18 9.64 -8.82
CA MET A 67 -0.17 8.79 -9.45
C MET A 67 0.81 9.57 -10.34
N ARG A 68 0.57 10.88 -10.59
CA ARG A 68 1.55 11.76 -11.23
C ARG A 68 2.55 12.36 -10.24
N ALA A 69 2.31 12.27 -8.93
CA ALA A 69 3.26 12.74 -7.94
C ALA A 69 4.52 11.86 -7.96
N LEU A 70 5.69 12.48 -7.85
CA LEU A 70 6.97 11.79 -7.81
C LEU A 70 7.05 10.75 -6.69
N ALA A 71 6.63 11.15 -5.50
CA ALA A 71 6.63 10.32 -4.28
C ALA A 71 5.30 9.58 -4.05
N SER A 72 4.61 9.18 -5.11
CA SER A 72 3.30 8.51 -5.05
C SER A 72 3.41 7.02 -4.68
N SER A 73 2.68 6.58 -3.65
CA SER A 73 2.55 5.15 -3.34
C SER A 73 1.83 4.37 -4.41
N SER A 74 0.78 4.92 -5.02
CA SER A 74 0.06 4.25 -6.11
C SER A 74 0.98 4.04 -7.31
N ALA A 75 1.86 5.02 -7.62
CA ALA A 75 2.85 4.84 -8.68
C ALA A 75 3.89 3.77 -8.31
N LEU A 76 4.38 3.73 -7.06
CA LEU A 76 5.27 2.67 -6.59
C LEU A 76 4.60 1.29 -6.72
N ALA A 77 3.39 1.13 -6.18
CA ALA A 77 2.65 -0.13 -6.24
C ALA A 77 2.45 -0.59 -7.69
N VAL A 78 1.95 0.27 -8.57
CA VAL A 78 1.75 -0.08 -9.98
C VAL A 78 3.06 -0.47 -10.65
N ASN A 79 4.11 0.34 -10.50
CA ASN A 79 5.39 0.04 -11.12
C ASN A 79 5.94 -1.30 -10.64
N PHE A 80 5.80 -1.60 -9.35
CA PHE A 80 6.27 -2.84 -8.77
C PHE A 80 5.45 -4.05 -9.20
N PHE A 81 4.12 -3.96 -9.18
CA PHE A 81 3.21 -5.10 -9.28
C PHE A 81 2.57 -5.30 -10.66
N ASP A 82 2.27 -4.23 -11.39
CA ASP A 82 1.49 -4.31 -12.64
C ASP A 82 2.22 -5.08 -13.74
N ALA A 83 3.56 -5.03 -13.74
CA ALA A 83 4.40 -5.79 -14.66
C ALA A 83 4.23 -7.32 -14.51
N TRP A 84 3.75 -7.80 -13.35
CA TRP A 84 3.60 -9.22 -13.05
C TRP A 84 2.27 -9.82 -13.50
N ARG A 85 1.31 -9.01 -13.99
CA ARG A 85 -0.07 -9.45 -14.21
C ARG A 85 -0.18 -10.64 -15.17
N ASP A 86 0.53 -10.60 -16.28
CA ASP A 86 0.42 -11.60 -17.36
C ASP A 86 1.60 -12.58 -17.46
N VAL A 87 2.51 -12.53 -16.49
CA VAL A 87 3.72 -13.37 -16.47
C VAL A 87 3.70 -14.29 -15.26
N ASP A 88 4.69 -15.20 -15.20
CA ASP A 88 4.91 -16.05 -14.04
C ASP A 88 5.20 -15.19 -12.80
N LYS A 89 4.47 -15.46 -11.71
CA LYS A 89 4.54 -14.73 -10.44
C LYS A 89 5.33 -15.48 -9.38
N ARG A 90 6.07 -16.53 -9.75
CA ARG A 90 6.85 -17.35 -8.80
C ARG A 90 7.86 -16.52 -8.01
N ALA A 91 8.64 -15.67 -8.68
CA ALA A 91 9.62 -14.82 -8.02
C ALA A 91 8.94 -13.80 -7.08
N LEU A 92 7.83 -13.20 -7.52
CA LEU A 92 7.01 -12.32 -6.67
C LEU A 92 6.42 -13.05 -5.45
N THR A 93 5.91 -14.27 -5.64
CA THR A 93 5.38 -15.14 -4.59
C THR A 93 6.45 -15.43 -3.54
N HIS A 94 7.65 -15.77 -3.98
CA HIS A 94 8.81 -16.00 -3.11
C HIS A 94 9.24 -14.73 -2.39
N GLY A 95 9.34 -13.60 -3.10
CA GLY A 95 9.74 -12.31 -2.52
C GLY A 95 8.79 -11.84 -1.42
N LEU A 96 7.49 -12.06 -1.59
CA LEU A 96 6.47 -11.79 -0.56
C LEU A 96 6.38 -12.90 0.52
N ARG A 97 7.15 -13.97 0.38
CA ARG A 97 7.17 -15.15 1.28
C ARG A 97 5.77 -15.73 1.46
N LEU A 98 5.05 -15.95 0.36
CA LEU A 98 3.72 -16.53 0.35
C LEU A 98 3.83 -18.06 0.23
N ASN A 99 2.90 -18.77 0.86
CA ASN A 99 2.95 -20.24 0.94
C ASN A 99 2.31 -20.94 -0.27
N SER A 100 1.69 -20.17 -1.16
CA SER A 100 0.97 -20.65 -2.32
C SER A 100 1.17 -19.67 -3.48
N PRO A 101 1.30 -20.13 -4.74
CA PRO A 101 1.49 -19.27 -5.89
C PRO A 101 0.39 -18.21 -6.02
N ILE A 102 0.77 -16.99 -6.41
CA ILE A 102 -0.19 -15.95 -6.77
C ILE A 102 -0.89 -16.36 -8.08
N ALA A 103 -2.21 -16.57 -8.02
CA ALA A 103 -3.04 -16.89 -9.17
C ALA A 103 -3.60 -15.63 -9.83
N GLN A 104 -4.04 -14.66 -9.03
CA GLN A 104 -4.60 -13.40 -9.52
C GLN A 104 -4.11 -12.20 -8.71
N LEU A 105 -4.10 -11.04 -9.35
CA LEU A 105 -3.69 -9.76 -8.80
C LEU A 105 -4.69 -8.68 -9.26
N SER A 106 -5.20 -7.88 -8.33
CA SER A 106 -6.15 -6.80 -8.60
C SER A 106 -5.85 -5.58 -7.73
N PHE A 107 -5.83 -4.38 -8.32
CA PHE A 107 -5.69 -3.11 -7.60
C PHE A 107 -7.02 -2.57 -7.12
N GLU A 108 -6.98 -1.62 -6.17
CA GLU A 108 -8.16 -0.87 -5.69
C GLU A 108 -9.33 -1.77 -5.26
N PHE A 109 -9.00 -2.91 -4.64
CA PHE A 109 -9.98 -3.94 -4.34
C PHE A 109 -10.95 -3.49 -3.25
N LYS A 110 -12.25 -3.58 -3.55
CA LYS A 110 -13.35 -3.28 -2.63
C LYS A 110 -13.81 -4.55 -1.94
N THR A 111 -13.89 -4.50 -0.61
CA THR A 111 -14.34 -5.64 0.19
C THR A 111 -15.86 -5.76 0.16
N ASP A 112 -16.35 -6.95 -0.15
CA ASP A 112 -17.77 -7.27 -0.10
C ASP A 112 -18.29 -7.29 1.34
N GLY A 113 -19.54 -6.86 1.54
CA GLY A 113 -20.18 -6.93 2.85
C GLY A 113 -19.59 -6.00 3.91
N TYR A 114 -18.79 -4.99 3.54
CA TYR A 114 -18.23 -4.06 4.51
C TYR A 114 -19.35 -3.37 5.34
N PRO A 115 -19.27 -3.42 6.68
CA PRO A 115 -20.39 -3.05 7.55
C PRO A 115 -20.60 -1.53 7.64
N VAL A 116 -19.59 -0.73 7.34
CA VAL A 116 -19.66 0.73 7.49
C VAL A 116 -19.94 1.41 6.14
N LYS A 117 -21.06 2.13 6.05
CA LYS A 117 -21.51 2.82 4.83
C LYS A 117 -21.06 4.30 4.79
N PRO A 118 -20.98 4.96 3.61
CA PRO A 118 -21.38 4.47 2.27
C PRO A 118 -20.28 3.73 1.50
N ARG A 119 -19.02 3.77 1.94
CA ARG A 119 -17.88 3.22 1.19
C ARG A 119 -17.06 2.26 2.04
N SER A 120 -16.64 1.16 1.42
CA SER A 120 -15.57 0.33 1.95
C SER A 120 -14.22 1.03 1.79
N PRO A 121 -13.23 0.77 2.65
CA PRO A 121 -11.86 1.08 2.30
C PRO A 121 -11.46 0.29 1.06
N ASN A 122 -10.76 0.95 0.14
CA ASN A 122 -10.10 0.28 -0.97
C ASN A 122 -8.78 -0.28 -0.46
N LEU A 123 -8.54 -1.56 -0.71
CA LEU A 123 -7.23 -2.17 -0.52
C LEU A 123 -6.39 -1.85 -1.76
N ASP A 124 -5.15 -1.39 -1.58
CA ASP A 124 -4.29 -0.99 -2.71
C ASP A 124 -4.11 -2.14 -3.71
N LEU A 125 -3.93 -3.36 -3.19
CA LEU A 125 -3.77 -4.59 -3.97
C LEU A 125 -4.40 -5.78 -3.25
N MET A 126 -5.03 -6.66 -4.01
CA MET A 126 -5.50 -7.97 -3.59
C MET A 126 -4.82 -9.06 -4.42
N LEU A 127 -4.26 -10.05 -3.74
CA LEU A 127 -3.71 -11.26 -4.33
C LEU A 127 -4.60 -12.44 -3.97
N LEU A 128 -5.07 -13.17 -4.97
CA LEU A 128 -5.69 -14.48 -4.78
C LEU A 128 -4.62 -15.54 -5.03
N LEU A 129 -4.37 -16.38 -4.04
CA LEU A 129 -3.43 -17.49 -4.15
C LEU A 129 -4.12 -18.71 -4.77
N ALA A 130 -3.34 -19.63 -5.32
CA ALA A 130 -3.83 -20.82 -6.00
C ALA A 130 -4.62 -21.79 -5.08
N ASP A 131 -4.43 -21.69 -3.77
CA ASP A 131 -5.16 -22.44 -2.74
C ASP A 131 -6.41 -21.69 -2.25
N GLY A 132 -6.75 -20.56 -2.86
CA GLY A 132 -7.91 -19.73 -2.54
C GLY A 132 -7.70 -18.73 -1.41
N GLN A 133 -6.50 -18.65 -0.82
CA GLN A 133 -6.20 -17.64 0.20
C GLN A 133 -6.17 -16.22 -0.40
N ARG A 134 -6.68 -15.25 0.37
CA ARG A 134 -6.67 -13.83 0.01
C ARG A 134 -5.57 -13.10 0.77
N VAL A 135 -4.70 -12.41 0.05
CA VAL A 135 -3.64 -11.59 0.62
C VAL A 135 -3.81 -10.17 0.10
N ALA A 136 -4.29 -9.28 0.96
CA ALA A 136 -4.29 -7.86 0.68
C ALA A 136 -2.92 -7.26 0.95
N VAL A 137 -2.49 -6.32 0.12
CA VAL A 137 -1.29 -5.54 0.35
C VAL A 137 -1.69 -4.08 0.51
N GLU A 138 -1.29 -3.49 1.62
CA GLU A 138 -1.30 -2.04 1.84
C GLU A 138 0.08 -1.50 1.48
N SER A 139 0.17 -0.65 0.47
CA SER A 139 1.42 -0.13 -0.08
C SER A 139 1.71 1.27 0.42
N LYS A 140 2.83 1.45 1.13
CA LYS A 140 3.27 2.75 1.64
C LYS A 140 4.65 3.15 1.12
N PHE A 141 4.76 4.37 0.61
CA PHE A 141 6.01 4.93 0.11
C PHE A 141 6.51 6.08 0.97
N SER A 142 5.87 7.24 0.88
CA SER A 142 6.35 8.46 1.54
C SER A 142 5.42 8.95 2.66
N GLU A 143 4.18 8.47 2.67
CA GLU A 143 3.11 8.83 3.61
C GLU A 143 3.52 8.62 5.06
N PRO A 144 4.15 7.50 5.46
CA PRO A 144 4.53 7.31 6.86
C PRO A 144 5.48 8.38 7.39
N TYR A 145 6.21 9.07 6.50
CA TYR A 145 7.26 10.02 6.85
C TYR A 145 6.85 11.48 6.68
N ARG A 146 5.67 11.71 6.12
CA ARG A 146 5.10 13.05 5.96
C ARG A 146 4.23 13.36 7.18
N SER A 147 3.75 14.60 7.24
CA SER A 147 2.96 15.10 8.36
C SER A 147 1.86 14.12 8.76
N THR A 148 1.73 13.88 10.06
CA THR A 148 0.64 13.10 10.67
C THR A 148 -0.67 13.87 10.72
N GLU A 149 -0.66 15.15 10.32
CA GLU A 149 -1.85 15.98 10.12
C GLU A 149 -2.71 15.37 9.00
N GLY A 150 -3.48 14.34 9.35
CA GLY A 150 -4.26 13.57 8.39
C GLY A 150 -4.36 12.07 8.67
N PHE A 151 -3.61 11.49 9.61
CA PHE A 151 -3.95 10.15 10.11
C PHE A 151 -5.35 10.24 10.72
N GLY A 152 -6.32 9.80 9.93
CA GLY A 152 -7.70 10.15 10.15
C GLY A 152 -8.17 9.38 11.36
N ALA A 153 -8.53 10.08 12.44
CA ALA A 153 -9.27 9.48 13.54
C ALA A 153 -10.43 8.64 12.97
N LEU A 154 -10.72 7.51 13.61
CA LEU A 154 -11.90 6.73 13.26
C LEU A 154 -13.14 7.61 13.45
N SER A 155 -13.88 7.87 12.37
CA SER A 155 -15.09 8.70 12.46
C SER A 155 -16.16 8.01 13.31
N ALA A 156 -17.07 8.77 13.92
CA ALA A 156 -18.11 8.26 14.83
C ALA A 156 -18.93 7.07 14.30
N ARG A 157 -19.10 6.92 12.98
CA ARG A 157 -19.77 5.76 12.35
C ARG A 157 -19.12 4.41 12.66
N TYR A 158 -17.86 4.40 13.12
CA TYR A 158 -17.13 3.21 13.55
C TYR A 158 -17.42 2.82 15.00
N PHE A 159 -18.18 3.65 15.73
CA PHE A 159 -18.56 3.44 17.13
C PHE A 159 -20.09 3.60 17.29
N PRO A 160 -20.90 2.78 16.60
CA PRO A 160 -22.34 2.78 16.79
C PRO A 160 -22.71 2.46 18.27
N PRO A 161 -23.76 3.07 18.85
CA PRO A 161 -24.03 3.03 20.29
C PRO A 161 -24.21 1.65 20.95
N ASN A 162 -24.40 0.57 20.18
CA ASN A 162 -24.65 -0.78 20.72
C ASN A 162 -23.92 -1.90 19.95
N GLU A 163 -22.99 -1.56 19.05
CA GLU A 163 -22.27 -2.58 18.27
C GLU A 163 -20.77 -2.44 18.52
N ARG A 164 -20.08 -3.56 18.49
CA ARG A 164 -18.62 -3.61 18.54
C ARG A 164 -18.15 -4.16 17.21
N LEU A 165 -18.15 -3.31 16.19
CA LEU A 165 -17.94 -3.68 14.79
C LEU A 165 -16.80 -4.68 14.56
N TRP A 166 -15.64 -4.43 15.17
CA TRP A 166 -14.50 -5.33 15.05
C TRP A 166 -14.71 -6.62 15.83
N ALA A 167 -15.19 -6.54 17.08
CA ALA A 167 -15.43 -7.73 17.89
C ALA A 167 -16.51 -8.66 17.29
N GLU A 168 -17.54 -8.11 16.66
CA GLU A 168 -18.58 -8.85 15.92
C GLU A 168 -18.00 -9.57 14.69
N ALA A 169 -17.02 -8.95 14.04
CA ALA A 169 -16.19 -9.57 13.00
C ALA A 169 -15.09 -10.50 13.57
N ARG A 170 -15.15 -10.85 14.87
CA ARG A 170 -14.17 -11.68 15.60
C ARG A 170 -12.77 -11.06 15.73
N LEU A 171 -12.64 -9.75 15.51
CA LEU A 171 -11.42 -8.96 15.67
C LEU A 171 -11.40 -8.26 17.05
N VAL A 172 -11.34 -9.05 18.12
CA VAL A 172 -11.44 -8.53 19.51
C VAL A 172 -10.24 -7.65 19.85
N ALA A 173 -9.05 -7.97 19.37
CA ALA A 173 -7.86 -7.17 19.63
C ALA A 173 -7.90 -5.85 18.85
N ALA A 174 -8.30 -5.87 17.58
CA ALA A 174 -8.53 -4.67 16.79
C ALA A 174 -9.57 -3.74 17.46
N GLN A 175 -10.65 -4.30 18.02
CA GLN A 175 -11.63 -3.51 18.78
C GLN A 175 -10.97 -2.78 19.97
N ARG A 176 -10.10 -3.46 20.73
CA ARG A 176 -9.40 -2.82 21.86
C ARG A 176 -8.50 -1.67 21.41
N ILE A 177 -7.82 -1.82 20.28
CA ILE A 177 -7.01 -0.74 19.69
C ILE A 177 -7.92 0.43 19.28
N ALA A 178 -9.04 0.15 18.61
CA ALA A 178 -10.00 1.17 18.20
C ALA A 178 -10.56 1.96 19.39
N ASP A 179 -10.96 1.26 20.46
CA ASP A 179 -11.53 1.86 21.67
C ASP A 179 -10.53 2.76 22.42
N ARG A 180 -9.23 2.41 22.35
CA ARG A 180 -8.16 3.12 23.07
C ARG A 180 -7.31 4.01 22.18
N LEU A 181 -7.67 4.20 20.91
CA LEU A 181 -6.84 4.84 19.90
C LEU A 181 -6.31 6.19 20.41
N ARG A 182 -5.00 6.27 20.59
CA ARG A 182 -4.32 7.48 21.09
C ARG A 182 -3.56 8.15 19.93
N PRO A 183 -3.22 9.44 20.06
CA PRO A 183 -2.34 10.13 19.12
C PRO A 183 -0.86 9.73 19.28
N ASP A 184 -0.56 8.53 19.76
CA ASP A 184 0.81 8.03 20.00
C ASP A 184 1.37 7.20 18.84
N TRP A 185 0.64 7.14 17.71
CA TRP A 185 1.10 6.58 16.44
C TRP A 185 1.58 7.75 15.56
N LEU A 186 2.89 7.89 15.40
CA LEU A 186 3.54 8.99 14.70
C LEU A 186 3.76 8.71 13.21
N HIS A 187 3.82 7.44 12.80
CA HIS A 187 4.11 7.07 11.42
C HIS A 187 3.10 6.07 10.85
N LEU A 188 2.48 5.27 11.72
CA LEU A 188 1.52 4.24 11.33
C LEU A 188 0.08 4.78 11.34
N ASP A 189 -0.58 4.74 10.18
CA ASP A 189 -2.01 5.02 10.05
C ASP A 189 -2.85 3.83 10.57
N VAL A 190 -2.85 3.66 11.90
CA VAL A 190 -3.63 2.61 12.57
C VAL A 190 -5.12 2.66 12.22
N PRO A 191 -5.79 3.84 12.15
CA PRO A 191 -7.17 3.90 11.69
C PRO A 191 -7.41 3.28 10.32
N GLN A 192 -6.51 3.48 9.35
CA GLN A 192 -6.62 2.84 8.05
C GLN A 192 -6.47 1.31 8.16
N LEU A 193 -5.46 0.84 8.90
CA LEU A 193 -5.25 -0.60 9.11
C LEU A 193 -6.46 -1.27 9.75
N LEU A 194 -7.06 -0.65 10.76
CA LEU A 194 -8.26 -1.17 11.41
C LEU A 194 -9.44 -1.30 10.43
N LYS A 195 -9.61 -0.35 9.52
CA LYS A 195 -10.63 -0.45 8.44
C LYS A 195 -10.34 -1.61 7.51
N HIS A 196 -9.07 -1.82 7.14
CA HIS A 196 -8.66 -2.88 6.22
C HIS A 196 -8.83 -4.26 6.87
N LEU A 197 -8.47 -4.42 8.14
CA LEU A 197 -8.75 -5.63 8.91
C LEU A 197 -10.25 -5.94 8.95
N LEU A 198 -11.09 -4.93 9.23
CA LEU A 198 -12.55 -5.09 9.25
C LEU A 198 -13.10 -5.52 7.88
N GLY A 199 -12.59 -4.96 6.79
CA GLY A 199 -12.96 -5.37 5.43
C GLY A 199 -12.51 -6.77 5.06
N LEU A 200 -11.36 -7.23 5.54
CA LEU A 200 -10.92 -8.61 5.31
C LEU A 200 -11.69 -9.63 6.14
N ALA A 201 -12.20 -9.21 7.30
CA ALA A 201 -13.01 -10.04 8.19
C ALA A 201 -14.50 -10.06 7.83
N SER A 202 -14.97 -9.20 6.92
CA SER A 202 -16.40 -9.12 6.55
C SER A 202 -16.90 -10.39 5.85
N ASP A 203 -16.01 -11.17 5.26
CA ASP A 203 -16.28 -12.55 4.84
C ASP A 203 -15.60 -13.53 5.83
N PRO A 204 -16.35 -14.02 6.85
CA PRO A 204 -15.80 -14.86 7.91
C PRO A 204 -15.42 -16.26 7.44
N SER A 205 -15.83 -16.67 6.23
CA SER A 205 -15.47 -17.97 5.67
C SER A 205 -14.05 -17.99 5.08
N LYS A 206 -13.48 -16.81 4.80
CA LYS A 206 -12.17 -16.64 4.14
C LYS A 206 -11.37 -15.50 4.78
N PRO A 207 -11.08 -15.51 6.09
CA PRO A 207 -10.28 -14.46 6.70
C PRO A 207 -8.95 -14.32 5.94
N GLY A 208 -8.66 -13.09 5.50
CA GLY A 208 -7.49 -12.81 4.67
C GLY A 208 -6.22 -12.60 5.47
N THR A 209 -5.13 -12.37 4.74
CA THR A 209 -3.90 -11.77 5.26
C THR A 209 -3.82 -10.32 4.82
N LEU A 210 -3.47 -9.41 5.73
CA LEU A 210 -3.06 -8.04 5.40
C LEU A 210 -1.53 -7.95 5.46
N VAL A 211 -0.89 -7.68 4.33
CA VAL A 211 0.53 -7.36 4.23
C VAL A 211 0.68 -5.85 4.20
N TYR A 212 1.29 -5.29 5.24
CA TYR A 212 1.75 -3.91 5.21
C TYR A 212 3.11 -3.83 4.54
N LEU A 213 3.14 -3.44 3.26
CA LEU A 213 4.33 -3.31 2.45
C LEU A 213 4.77 -1.85 2.41
N TRP A 214 5.89 -1.54 3.04
CA TRP A 214 6.35 -0.16 3.22
C TRP A 214 7.76 0.06 2.70
N PHE A 215 8.08 1.30 2.38
CA PHE A 215 9.40 1.66 1.85
C PHE A 215 10.34 2.07 2.98
N ASP A 216 11.35 1.25 3.28
CA ASP A 216 12.31 1.56 4.34
C ASP A 216 13.49 2.40 3.83
N THR A 217 13.57 3.64 4.29
CA THR A 217 14.66 4.57 3.94
C THR A 217 15.95 4.32 4.73
N GLY A 218 15.91 3.49 5.77
CA GLY A 218 17.00 3.32 6.74
C GLY A 218 17.28 4.56 7.60
N LYS A 219 16.46 5.61 7.53
CA LYS A 219 16.61 6.81 8.37
C LYS A 219 15.95 6.61 9.74
N PRO A 220 16.29 7.41 10.76
CA PRO A 220 15.83 7.11 12.12
C PRO A 220 14.32 7.18 12.35
N ASP A 221 13.60 8.03 11.61
CA ASP A 221 12.13 8.04 11.59
C ASP A 221 11.53 6.75 10.95
N ALA A 222 12.20 6.13 9.99
CA ALA A 222 11.85 4.78 9.54
C ALA A 222 12.08 3.70 10.61
N GLY A 223 13.07 3.90 11.49
CA GLY A 223 13.27 3.09 12.68
C GLY A 223 12.10 3.17 13.67
N VAL A 224 11.57 4.37 13.91
CA VAL A 224 10.37 4.57 14.76
C VAL A 224 9.14 3.95 14.10
N HIS A 225 8.93 4.18 12.81
CA HIS A 225 7.84 3.55 12.07
C HIS A 225 7.85 2.03 12.18
N ARG A 226 9.02 1.39 12.05
CA ARG A 226 9.17 -0.06 12.24
C ARG A 226 8.72 -0.51 13.64
N GLN A 227 9.06 0.23 14.69
CA GLN A 227 8.65 -0.10 16.06
C GLN A 227 7.13 -0.01 16.22
N GLU A 228 6.49 0.97 15.60
CA GLU A 228 5.03 1.08 15.57
C GLU A 228 4.39 -0.11 14.84
N ILE A 229 4.92 -0.51 13.69
CA ILE A 229 4.41 -1.68 12.95
C ILE A 229 4.49 -2.95 13.80
N GLU A 230 5.63 -3.21 14.45
CA GLU A 230 5.79 -4.39 15.31
C GLU A 230 4.88 -4.33 16.55
N ARG A 231 4.68 -3.14 17.13
CA ARG A 231 3.69 -2.94 18.21
C ARG A 231 2.29 -3.28 17.74
N PHE A 232 1.84 -2.74 16.60
CA PHE A 232 0.50 -3.01 16.06
C PHE A 232 0.30 -4.49 15.76
N LYS A 233 1.30 -5.13 15.12
CA LYS A 233 1.30 -6.56 14.83
C LYS A 233 1.17 -7.41 16.10
N ALA A 234 1.90 -7.08 17.15
CA ALA A 234 1.82 -7.78 18.42
C ALA A 234 0.45 -7.60 19.09
N GLU A 235 -0.12 -6.39 19.03
CA GLU A 235 -1.42 -6.09 19.65
C GLU A 235 -2.57 -6.85 18.97
N ILE A 236 -2.54 -7.03 17.64
CA ILE A 236 -3.64 -7.72 16.91
C ILE A 236 -3.42 -9.23 16.72
N ALA A 237 -2.30 -9.80 17.19
CA ALA A 237 -1.88 -11.17 16.86
C ALA A 237 -2.89 -12.29 17.16
N THR A 238 -3.87 -12.06 18.03
CA THR A 238 -4.93 -13.04 18.37
C THR A 238 -6.13 -13.01 17.44
N ASP A 239 -6.24 -12.00 16.57
CA ASP A 239 -7.34 -11.85 15.64
C ASP A 239 -7.18 -12.79 14.42
N PRO A 240 -8.28 -13.25 13.80
CA PRO A 240 -8.26 -14.22 12.70
C PRO A 240 -7.67 -13.68 11.40
N VAL A 241 -7.67 -12.37 11.18
CA VAL A 241 -7.02 -11.76 10.01
C VAL A 241 -5.53 -11.65 10.31
N THR A 242 -4.70 -12.36 9.53
CA THR A 242 -3.25 -12.36 9.75
C THR A 242 -2.65 -11.03 9.30
N PHE A 243 -1.89 -10.36 10.17
CA PHE A 243 -1.11 -9.18 9.78
C PHE A 243 0.35 -9.53 9.57
N ARG A 244 0.87 -9.22 8.38
CA ARG A 244 2.27 -9.38 8.00
C ARG A 244 2.84 -8.03 7.61
N THR A 245 4.16 -7.92 7.72
CA THR A 245 4.90 -6.74 7.27
C THR A 245 6.08 -7.20 6.42
N ALA A 246 6.41 -6.40 5.42
CA ALA A 246 7.61 -6.53 4.61
C ALA A 246 8.00 -5.13 4.12
N THR A 247 9.26 -4.97 3.73
CA THR A 247 9.70 -3.76 3.03
C THR A 247 9.80 -4.00 1.54
N TYR A 248 9.56 -2.95 0.74
CA TYR A 248 9.80 -3.01 -0.71
C TYR A 248 11.24 -3.45 -1.02
N GLN A 249 12.20 -3.02 -0.21
CA GLN A 249 13.61 -3.37 -0.29
C GLN A 249 13.87 -4.86 -0.07
N GLU A 250 13.18 -5.50 0.88
CA GLU A 250 13.30 -6.95 1.11
C GLU A 250 12.69 -7.76 -0.04
N VAL A 251 11.51 -7.36 -0.52
CA VAL A 251 10.85 -8.05 -1.64
C VAL A 251 11.66 -7.91 -2.92
N PHE A 252 12.13 -6.70 -3.23
CA PHE A 252 12.97 -6.43 -4.39
C PHE A 252 14.27 -7.25 -4.37
N ARG A 253 15.00 -7.26 -3.24
CA ARG A 253 16.25 -8.04 -3.10
C ARG A 253 16.05 -9.55 -3.21
N ALA A 254 14.84 -10.04 -2.98
CA ALA A 254 14.51 -11.46 -3.10
C ALA A 254 14.16 -11.89 -4.53
N ILE A 255 14.04 -10.94 -5.46
CA ILE A 255 13.76 -11.17 -6.88
C ILE A 255 15.06 -10.90 -7.64
N SER A 256 15.61 -11.91 -8.30
CA SER A 256 16.83 -11.73 -9.09
C SER A 256 16.54 -11.02 -10.42
N GLU A 257 17.55 -10.37 -10.99
CA GLU A 257 17.42 -9.70 -12.30
C GLU A 257 17.02 -10.67 -13.42
N SER A 258 17.46 -11.93 -13.36
CA SER A 258 17.07 -12.97 -14.33
C SER A 258 15.62 -13.46 -14.16
N GLU A 259 14.95 -13.08 -13.07
CA GLU A 259 13.57 -13.41 -12.77
C GLU A 259 12.64 -12.20 -12.88
N GLU A 260 13.10 -11.10 -13.50
CA GLU A 260 12.30 -9.92 -13.68
C GLU A 260 11.06 -10.20 -14.57
N PRO A 261 9.91 -9.55 -14.30
CA PRO A 261 8.65 -9.86 -14.98
C PRO A 261 8.66 -9.43 -16.45
N VAL A 262 9.37 -8.34 -16.74
CA VAL A 262 9.50 -7.72 -18.04
C VAL A 262 10.90 -7.16 -18.13
N LEU A 263 11.55 -7.30 -19.29
CA LEU A 263 12.91 -6.83 -19.51
C LEU A 263 13.09 -5.37 -19.05
N GLY A 264 14.09 -5.14 -18.19
CA GLY A 264 14.45 -3.83 -17.66
C GLY A 264 13.63 -3.36 -16.46
N TRP A 265 12.70 -4.17 -15.94
CA TRP A 265 11.95 -3.88 -14.71
C TRP A 265 12.90 -3.73 -13.52
N HIS A 266 13.84 -4.66 -13.35
CA HIS A 266 14.79 -4.65 -12.24
C HIS A 266 15.65 -3.38 -12.29
N SER A 267 16.21 -3.08 -13.46
CA SER A 267 17.00 -1.87 -13.71
C SER A 267 16.20 -0.58 -13.49
N TYR A 268 14.91 -0.55 -13.87
CA TYR A 268 14.04 0.58 -13.59
C TYR A 268 13.78 0.77 -12.09
N MET A 269 13.43 -0.31 -11.39
CA MET A 269 13.16 -0.27 -9.94
C MET A 269 14.39 0.19 -9.17
N ASP A 270 15.56 -0.34 -9.51
CA ASP A 270 16.81 0.04 -8.90
C ASP A 270 17.09 1.53 -9.08
N ARG A 271 17.11 2.02 -10.33
CA ARG A 271 17.36 3.44 -10.65
C ARG A 271 16.33 4.40 -10.07
N ARG A 272 15.08 3.98 -9.93
CA ARG A 272 14.00 4.87 -9.48
C ARG A 272 13.84 4.88 -7.98
N TYR A 273 13.76 3.71 -7.38
CA TYR A 273 13.31 3.56 -6.00
C TYR A 273 14.45 3.09 -5.09
N PHE A 274 15.31 2.17 -5.54
CA PHE A 274 16.25 1.49 -4.64
C PHE A 274 17.69 2.00 -4.69
N VAL A 275 17.95 3.11 -5.39
CA VAL A 275 19.28 3.73 -5.43
C VAL A 275 19.78 3.99 -4.01
N THR A 276 20.85 3.30 -3.63
CA THR A 276 21.60 3.62 -2.41
C THR A 276 22.23 5.00 -2.58
N ALA A 277 21.86 5.96 -1.73
CA ALA A 277 22.59 7.22 -1.61
C ALA A 277 23.84 7.06 -0.75
#